data_AF-A0A7R9KPI3-F1
#
_entry.id   AF-A0A7R9KPI3-F1
#
_cell.length_a   1.000
_cell.length_b   1.000
_cell.length_c   1.000
_cell.angle_alpha   90.00
_cell.angle_beta   90.00
_cell.angle_gamma   90.00
#
_symmetry.space_group_name_H-M   'P 1'
#
loop_
_entity.id
_entity.type
_entity.pdbx_description
1 polymer ?
#
loop_
_entity_poly.entity_id
_entity_poly.type
_entity_poly.pdbx_seq_one_letter_code
_entity_poly.pdbx_strand_id
1 'polypeptide(L)'
;MLCKNAVEKGLTVAPYIKTSMSPGSGVVTFYLRESGVTPYLEKLGFDIVGYGCMTCIGNSGPLPEPVVEAIEKGDLVSAGVLSGNRNFEGRVHPNTRANYLASPLLVVAYAIAGTVSIDFETEPLGKDSSGNDSIVNARVLLNLGDSVTTDHISPAGSIARNSPAAKYLIEKGIAPSAFNSYGSRRGNDAVMTRGTFANIRLVNKFLSKSGPNTIHIPSGKETSYPK
;
A
#
# COMPACT_ATOMS: atom_id res chain seq x y z
N MET A 1 0.82 -9.66 3.03
CA MET A 1 0.42 -9.57 4.45
C MET A 1 1.34 -8.60 5.21
N LEU A 2 1.33 -7.29 4.89
CA LEU A 2 2.22 -6.33 5.56
C LEU A 2 1.80 -6.11 7.02
N CYS A 3 0.53 -5.77 7.26
CA CYS A 3 0.01 -5.47 8.59
C CYS A 3 0.16 -6.64 9.56
N LYS A 4 -0.18 -7.85 9.10
CA LYS A 4 0.00 -9.09 9.87
C LYS A 4 1.47 -9.29 10.25
N ASN A 5 2.38 -9.24 9.28
CA ASN A 5 3.80 -9.42 9.56
C ASN A 5 4.35 -8.34 10.50
N ALA A 6 3.91 -7.09 10.34
CA ALA A 6 4.33 -6.00 11.20
C ALA A 6 3.90 -6.23 12.66
N VAL A 7 2.62 -6.53 12.88
CA VAL A 7 2.06 -6.79 14.21
C VAL A 7 2.69 -8.04 14.85
N GLU A 8 2.89 -9.11 14.09
CA GLU A 8 3.53 -10.34 14.59
C GLU A 8 4.98 -10.11 15.01
N LYS A 9 5.64 -9.12 14.42
CA LYS A 9 6.97 -8.66 14.80
C LYS A 9 6.97 -7.55 15.86
N GLY A 10 5.83 -7.25 16.46
CA GLY A 10 5.73 -6.26 17.54
C GLY A 10 5.82 -4.80 17.08
N LEU A 11 5.71 -4.52 15.78
CA LEU A 11 5.64 -3.15 15.28
C LEU A 11 4.31 -2.50 15.64
N THR A 12 4.37 -1.21 15.94
CA THR A 12 3.22 -0.36 16.23
C THR A 12 3.31 0.95 15.46
N VAL A 13 2.18 1.64 15.35
CA VAL A 13 2.12 3.01 14.85
C VAL A 13 2.10 3.94 16.06
N ALA A 14 2.87 5.04 16.01
CA ALA A 14 2.88 6.00 17.10
C ALA A 14 1.47 6.59 17.33
N PRO A 15 0.99 6.69 18.58
CA PRO A 15 -0.42 6.96 18.87
C PRO A 15 -0.90 8.36 18.45
N TYR A 16 0.03 9.29 18.22
CA TYR A 16 -0.28 10.64 17.74
C TYR A 16 -0.47 10.71 16.22
N ILE A 17 -0.15 9.65 15.48
CA ILE A 17 -0.33 9.58 14.03
C ILE A 17 -1.80 9.31 13.74
N LYS A 18 -2.43 10.18 12.95
CA LYS A 18 -3.83 10.02 12.55
C LYS A 18 -3.97 9.02 11.40
N THR A 19 -4.15 7.75 11.76
CA THR A 19 -4.47 6.67 10.82
C THR A 19 -5.97 6.60 10.54
N SER A 20 -6.33 6.15 9.34
CA SER A 20 -7.74 5.91 8.97
C SER A 20 -7.85 4.96 7.78
N MET A 21 -8.93 4.17 7.75
CA MET A 21 -9.32 3.40 6.58
C MET A 21 -10.72 3.82 6.13
N SER A 22 -10.84 4.27 4.87
CA SER A 22 -12.12 4.72 4.31
C SER A 22 -12.43 3.96 3.02
N PRO A 23 -12.99 2.73 3.11
CA PRO A 23 -13.29 1.94 1.94
C PRO A 23 -14.37 2.59 1.06
N GLY A 24 -14.26 2.44 -0.26
CA GLY A 24 -15.29 2.93 -1.18
C GLY A 24 -16.60 2.13 -1.15
N SER A 25 -16.58 0.91 -0.59
CA SER A 25 -17.77 0.05 -0.44
C SER A 25 -17.57 -0.99 0.68
N GLY A 26 -18.68 -1.52 1.20
CA GLY A 26 -18.68 -2.60 2.20
C GLY A 26 -18.06 -3.91 1.70
N VAL A 27 -17.95 -4.08 0.38
CA VAL A 27 -17.31 -5.24 -0.26
C VAL A 27 -15.84 -5.35 0.16
N VAL A 28 -15.12 -4.23 0.26
CA VAL A 28 -13.72 -4.21 0.71
C VAL A 28 -13.62 -4.70 2.16
N THR A 29 -14.51 -4.21 3.03
CA THR A 29 -14.57 -4.63 4.44
C THR A 29 -14.83 -6.12 4.57
N PHE A 30 -15.73 -6.66 3.75
CA PHE A 30 -16.01 -8.09 3.71
C PHE A 30 -14.72 -8.89 3.39
N TYR A 31 -13.99 -8.53 2.34
CA TYR A 31 -12.75 -9.25 1.99
C TYR A 31 -11.65 -9.14 3.04
N LEU A 32 -11.53 -8.00 3.72
CA LEU A 32 -10.54 -7.85 4.80
C LEU A 32 -10.86 -8.73 6.01
N ARG A 33 -12.15 -8.91 6.31
CA ARG A 33 -12.63 -9.80 7.37
C ARG A 33 -12.42 -11.27 6.99
N GLU A 34 -12.86 -11.67 5.79
CA GLU A 34 -12.72 -13.05 5.31
C GLU A 34 -11.25 -13.49 5.18
N SER A 35 -10.36 -12.57 4.80
CA SER A 35 -8.91 -12.84 4.76
C SER A 35 -8.23 -12.85 6.12
N GLY A 36 -8.95 -12.50 7.19
CA GLY A 36 -8.42 -12.43 8.56
C GLY A 36 -7.45 -11.27 8.80
N VAL A 37 -7.40 -10.26 7.91
CA VAL A 37 -6.44 -9.15 8.00
C VAL A 37 -6.96 -8.01 8.88
N THR A 38 -8.29 -7.87 9.04
CA THR A 38 -8.92 -6.79 9.81
C THR A 38 -8.32 -6.57 11.21
N PRO A 39 -8.11 -7.60 12.06
CA PRO A 39 -7.56 -7.37 13.41
C PRO A 39 -6.16 -6.74 13.41
N TYR A 40 -5.37 -7.01 12.37
CA TYR A 40 -4.02 -6.45 12.24
C TYR A 40 -4.03 -5.02 11.72
N LEU A 41 -5.03 -4.63 10.92
CA LEU A 41 -5.24 -3.24 10.51
C LEU A 41 -5.67 -2.40 11.71
N GLU A 42 -6.67 -2.87 12.45
CA GLU A 42 -7.18 -2.20 13.66
C GLU A 42 -6.08 -2.03 14.71
N LYS A 43 -5.25 -3.06 14.94
CA LYS A 43 -4.10 -2.96 15.87
C LYS A 43 -3.03 -1.94 15.45
N LEU A 44 -2.95 -1.59 14.16
CA LEU A 44 -2.10 -0.52 13.65
C LEU A 44 -2.84 0.83 13.53
N GLY A 45 -4.07 0.92 14.03
CA GLY A 45 -4.91 2.13 14.03
C GLY A 45 -5.67 2.39 12.73
N PHE A 46 -5.69 1.43 11.79
CA PHE A 46 -6.41 1.56 10.51
C PHE A 46 -7.85 1.07 10.63
N ASP A 47 -8.58 1.59 11.61
CA ASP A 47 -10.00 1.35 11.77
C ASP A 47 -10.81 1.87 10.57
N ILE A 48 -11.92 1.20 10.29
CA ILE A 48 -12.87 1.68 9.28
C ILE A 48 -13.61 2.88 9.86
N VAL A 49 -13.25 4.08 9.41
CA VAL A 49 -13.83 5.34 9.91
C VAL A 49 -15.06 5.78 9.11
N GLY A 50 -15.33 5.16 7.97
CA GLY A 50 -16.49 5.46 7.13
C GLY A 50 -16.34 4.96 5.70
N TYR A 51 -17.46 4.95 4.96
CA TYR A 51 -17.49 4.60 3.55
C TYR A 51 -17.69 5.84 2.70
N GLY A 52 -16.71 6.18 1.86
CA GLY A 52 -16.78 7.36 1.01
C GLY A 52 -15.43 8.05 0.81
N CYS A 53 -15.46 9.29 0.33
CA CYS A 53 -14.26 10.00 -0.11
C CYS A 53 -13.32 10.44 1.03
N MET A 54 -13.87 10.88 2.17
CA MET A 54 -13.13 11.23 3.40
C MET A 54 -11.86 12.07 3.14
N THR A 55 -10.69 11.64 3.64
CA THR A 55 -9.39 12.31 3.47
C THR A 55 -9.04 12.61 2.02
N CYS A 56 -9.48 11.80 1.04
CA CYS A 56 -9.20 12.03 -0.37
C CYS A 56 -9.75 13.37 -0.89
N ILE A 57 -10.81 13.88 -0.26
CA ILE A 57 -11.41 15.18 -0.57
C ILE A 57 -11.18 16.22 0.53
N GLY A 58 -10.16 16.05 1.37
CA GLY A 58 -9.85 16.99 2.45
C GLY A 58 -10.80 16.91 3.66
N ASN A 59 -11.74 15.95 3.67
CA ASN A 59 -12.53 15.64 4.88
C ASN A 59 -11.70 14.75 5.81
N SER A 60 -10.53 15.25 6.21
CA SER A 60 -9.56 14.56 7.06
C SER A 60 -9.90 14.65 8.54
N GLY A 61 -10.75 15.60 8.95
CA GLY A 61 -11.04 15.93 10.36
C GLY A 61 -9.81 16.47 11.11
N PRO A 62 -9.93 16.78 12.41
CA PRO A 62 -8.88 17.45 13.19
C PRO A 62 -7.71 16.52 13.54
N LEU A 63 -6.49 17.06 13.59
CA LEU A 63 -5.36 16.41 14.25
C LEU A 63 -5.42 16.62 15.78
N PRO A 64 -4.75 15.78 16.58
CA PRO A 64 -4.64 16.01 18.03
C PRO A 64 -4.02 17.39 18.32
N GLU A 65 -4.59 18.11 19.29
CA GLU A 65 -4.14 19.46 19.66
C GLU A 65 -2.64 19.54 19.98
N PRO A 66 -2.02 18.61 20.74
CA PRO A 66 -0.57 18.62 20.97
C PRO A 66 0.27 18.50 19.69
N VAL A 67 -0.24 17.82 18.66
CA VAL A 67 0.45 17.67 17.37
C VAL A 67 0.37 18.98 16.59
N VAL A 68 -0.80 19.62 16.56
CA VAL A 68 -1.00 20.92 15.90
C VAL A 68 -0.08 21.96 16.54
N GLU A 69 -0.07 22.05 17.87
CA GLU A 69 0.81 22.97 18.58
C GLU A 69 2.29 22.73 18.28
N ALA A 70 2.73 21.48 18.22
CA ALA A 70 4.12 21.14 17.91
C ALA A 70 4.51 21.54 16.48
N ILE A 71 3.61 21.33 15.52
CA ILE A 71 3.81 21.74 14.12
C ILE A 71 3.96 23.26 14.02
N GLU A 72 3.06 24.00 14.65
CA GLU A 72 3.00 25.46 14.56
C GLU A 72 4.14 26.13 15.33
N LYS A 73 4.39 25.72 16.58
CA LYS A 73 5.48 26.28 17.41
C LYS A 73 6.86 25.96 16.82
N GLY A 74 7.01 24.81 16.18
CA GLY A 74 8.26 24.34 15.60
C GLY A 74 8.49 24.72 14.14
N ASP A 75 7.53 25.40 13.48
CA ASP A 75 7.51 25.63 12.02
C ASP A 75 7.86 24.35 11.22
N LEU A 76 7.27 23.22 11.61
CA LEU A 76 7.61 21.93 11.06
C LEU A 76 6.89 21.68 9.73
N VAL A 77 7.62 21.10 8.76
CA VAL A 77 7.01 20.55 7.56
C VAL A 77 6.44 19.17 7.88
N SER A 78 5.18 19.13 8.31
CA SER A 78 4.48 17.87 8.56
C SER A 78 3.98 17.23 7.26
N ALA A 79 3.95 15.89 7.23
CA ALA A 79 3.61 15.11 6.05
C ALA A 79 2.27 14.35 6.21
N GLY A 80 1.42 14.43 5.18
CA GLY A 80 0.29 13.53 4.98
C GLY A 80 0.62 12.48 3.92
N VAL A 81 0.36 11.20 4.20
CA VAL A 81 0.52 10.12 3.21
C VAL A 81 -0.82 9.44 3.00
N LEU A 82 -1.29 9.37 1.74
CA LEU A 82 -2.62 8.86 1.42
C LEU A 82 -2.65 8.03 0.14
N SER A 83 -3.56 7.05 0.08
CA SER A 83 -3.85 6.26 -1.11
C SER A 83 -4.93 6.89 -2.01
N GLY A 84 -4.88 8.22 -2.11
CA GLY A 84 -5.76 9.04 -2.94
C GLY A 84 -5.19 9.30 -4.35
N ASN A 85 -5.72 10.34 -5.00
CA ASN A 85 -5.31 10.74 -6.36
C ASN A 85 -4.88 12.21 -6.51
N ARG A 86 -4.98 13.02 -5.46
CA ARG A 86 -4.63 14.44 -5.43
C ARG A 86 -3.96 14.80 -4.11
N ASN A 87 -2.95 15.67 -4.16
CA ASN A 87 -2.12 16.04 -3.01
C ASN A 87 -1.72 17.53 -3.01
N PHE A 88 -2.55 18.41 -3.60
CA PHE A 88 -2.29 19.85 -3.59
C PHE A 88 -2.17 20.40 -2.16
N GLU A 89 -1.33 21.42 -1.98
CA GLU A 89 -1.15 22.09 -0.69
C GLU A 89 -2.49 22.59 -0.12
N GLY A 90 -2.71 22.39 1.17
CA GLY A 90 -3.96 22.75 1.86
C GLY A 90 -5.18 21.88 1.52
N ARG A 91 -5.09 20.96 0.55
CA ARG A 91 -6.22 20.11 0.16
C ARG A 91 -6.48 18.96 1.12
N VAL A 92 -5.43 18.37 1.67
CA VAL A 92 -5.52 17.15 2.50
C VAL A 92 -5.84 17.50 3.95
N HIS A 93 -5.02 18.35 4.57
CA HIS A 93 -5.23 18.89 5.92
C HIS A 93 -4.51 20.26 6.01
N PRO A 94 -5.05 21.25 6.74
CA PRO A 94 -4.41 22.59 6.86
C PRO A 94 -3.00 22.54 7.45
N ASN A 95 -2.74 21.67 8.44
CA ASN A 95 -1.43 21.53 9.07
C ASN A 95 -0.45 20.61 8.33
N THR A 96 -0.79 20.02 7.16
CA THR A 96 0.12 19.17 6.37
C THR A 96 0.64 19.89 5.12
N ARG A 97 1.86 20.42 5.22
CA ARG A 97 2.53 21.14 4.12
C ARG A 97 3.03 20.19 3.03
N ALA A 98 3.45 18.99 3.39
CA ALA A 98 3.87 17.96 2.44
C ALA A 98 2.79 16.87 2.33
N ASN A 99 2.38 16.49 1.13
CA ASN A 99 1.37 15.44 0.94
C ASN A 99 1.82 14.46 -0.17
N TYR A 100 1.86 13.16 0.15
CA TYR A 100 2.38 12.12 -0.74
C TYR A 100 1.30 11.10 -1.09
N LEU A 101 1.16 10.84 -2.40
CA LEU A 101 0.30 9.77 -2.90
C LEU A 101 1.08 8.45 -2.89
N ALA A 102 0.52 7.43 -2.25
CA ALA A 102 1.19 6.16 -2.05
C ALA A 102 0.22 4.98 -2.17
N SER A 103 0.73 3.78 -2.41
CA SER A 103 -0.12 2.58 -2.33
C SER A 103 -0.63 2.36 -0.89
N PRO A 104 -1.76 1.67 -0.67
CA PRO A 104 -2.24 1.37 0.67
C PRO A 104 -1.19 0.70 1.57
N LEU A 105 -0.34 -0.16 1.01
CA LEU A 105 0.74 -0.79 1.76
C LEU A 105 1.82 0.20 2.20
N LEU A 106 2.17 1.14 1.31
CA LEU A 106 3.19 2.13 1.63
C LEU A 106 2.67 3.19 2.61
N VAL A 107 1.37 3.49 2.61
CA VAL A 107 0.72 4.29 3.67
C VAL A 107 0.93 3.62 5.04
N VAL A 108 0.69 2.31 5.14
CA VAL A 108 0.93 1.57 6.40
C VAL A 108 2.41 1.59 6.78
N ALA A 109 3.31 1.42 5.81
CA ALA A 109 4.75 1.46 6.08
C ALA A 109 5.19 2.83 6.64
N TYR A 110 4.78 3.94 6.02
CA TYR A 110 5.08 5.28 6.52
C TYR A 110 4.42 5.59 7.87
N ALA A 111 3.23 5.04 8.14
CA ALA A 111 2.61 5.16 9.46
C ALA A 111 3.43 4.44 10.54
N ILE A 112 3.98 3.26 10.24
CA ILE A 112 4.85 2.54 11.17
C ILE A 112 6.18 3.27 11.36
N ALA A 113 6.80 3.75 10.27
CA ALA A 113 8.05 4.51 10.33
C ALA A 113 7.90 5.86 11.04
N GLY A 114 6.71 6.47 10.96
CA GLY A 114 6.41 7.78 11.54
C GLY A 114 7.06 8.97 10.83
N THR A 115 7.77 8.74 9.72
CA THR A 115 8.43 9.78 8.93
C THR A 115 8.47 9.39 7.46
N VAL A 116 8.41 10.39 6.57
CA VAL A 116 8.65 10.20 5.12
C VAL A 116 10.13 10.31 4.75
N SER A 117 10.94 10.87 5.65
CA SER A 117 12.40 10.96 5.52
C SER A 117 13.04 9.69 6.05
N ILE A 118 12.75 8.56 5.40
CA ILE A 118 13.29 7.24 5.71
C ILE A 118 13.78 6.60 4.41
N ASP A 119 14.99 6.04 4.45
CA ASP A 119 15.50 5.16 3.41
C ASP A 119 15.17 3.71 3.79
N PHE A 120 14.12 3.15 3.19
CA PHE A 120 13.70 1.76 3.45
C PHE A 120 14.73 0.71 3.01
N GLU A 121 15.76 1.06 2.24
CA GLU A 121 16.84 0.15 1.87
C GLU A 121 17.89 0.02 2.98
N THR A 122 18.15 1.12 3.70
CA THR A 122 19.22 1.17 4.71
C THR A 122 18.71 1.27 6.15
N GLU A 123 17.46 1.67 6.35
CA GLU A 123 16.87 1.91 7.66
C GLU A 123 15.72 0.92 7.94
N PRO A 124 15.63 0.40 9.17
CA PRO A 124 14.55 -0.50 9.56
C PRO A 124 13.21 0.24 9.63
N LEU A 125 12.12 -0.45 9.27
CA LEU A 125 10.75 0.10 9.29
C LEU A 125 10.31 0.60 10.68
N GLY A 126 10.87 0.01 11.74
CA GLY A 126 10.60 0.38 13.12
C GLY A 126 11.26 -0.60 14.07
N LYS A 127 11.16 -0.32 15.36
CA LYS A 127 11.68 -1.19 16.42
C LYS A 127 10.59 -2.13 16.92
N ASP A 128 10.95 -3.38 17.19
CA ASP A 128 10.06 -4.34 17.85
C ASP A 128 9.84 -3.96 19.33
N SER A 129 8.98 -4.72 20.01
CA SER A 129 8.67 -4.53 21.44
C SER A 129 9.87 -4.64 22.38
N SER A 130 11.00 -5.18 21.90
CA SER A 130 12.25 -5.32 22.64
C SER A 130 13.29 -4.28 22.24
N GLY A 131 12.94 -3.34 21.36
CA GLY A 131 13.80 -2.26 20.88
C GLY A 131 14.77 -2.66 19.77
N ASN A 132 14.65 -3.87 19.21
CA ASN A 132 15.48 -4.34 18.10
C ASN A 132 14.87 -3.95 16.76
N ASP A 133 15.69 -3.89 15.72
CA ASP A 133 15.23 -3.60 14.36
C ASP A 133 14.30 -4.72 13.86
N SER A 134 13.03 -4.39 13.65
CA SER A 134 11.96 -5.37 13.41
C SER A 134 11.97 -5.97 12.00
N ILE A 135 12.58 -5.30 11.02
CA ILE A 135 12.72 -5.79 9.65
C ILE A 135 14.20 -5.90 9.30
N VAL A 136 14.76 -7.04 9.68
CA VAL A 136 16.09 -7.49 9.25
C VAL A 136 15.97 -8.43 8.05
N ASN A 137 16.92 -8.31 7.11
CA ASN A 137 17.01 -9.17 5.92
C ASN A 137 15.80 -9.12 4.98
N ALA A 138 15.10 -7.98 4.89
CA ALA A 138 14.13 -7.76 3.82
C ALA A 138 14.83 -7.78 2.46
N ARG A 139 14.08 -8.19 1.43
CA ARG A 139 14.57 -8.20 0.05
C ARG A 139 13.68 -7.29 -0.77
N VAL A 140 14.32 -6.41 -1.55
CA VAL A 140 13.62 -5.50 -2.45
C VAL A 140 12.93 -6.32 -3.53
N LEU A 141 11.60 -6.25 -3.57
CA LEU A 141 10.80 -6.98 -4.55
C LEU A 141 10.85 -6.32 -5.93
N LEU A 142 10.87 -4.99 -6.00
CA LEU A 142 10.89 -4.19 -7.23
C LEU A 142 11.74 -2.95 -6.96
N ASN A 143 12.60 -2.57 -7.91
CA ASN A 143 13.31 -1.29 -7.87
C ASN A 143 12.73 -0.41 -8.96
N LEU A 144 11.97 0.63 -8.62
CA LEU A 144 11.22 1.42 -9.59
C LEU A 144 11.84 2.80 -9.81
N GLY A 145 11.50 3.44 -10.93
CA GLY A 145 11.82 4.83 -11.20
C GLY A 145 10.71 5.79 -10.76
N ASP A 146 10.79 7.01 -11.27
CA ASP A 146 9.75 8.02 -11.06
C ASP A 146 8.49 7.74 -11.90
N SER A 147 7.40 8.46 -11.60
CA SER A 147 6.14 8.40 -12.35
C SER A 147 5.42 7.04 -12.35
N VAL A 148 5.64 6.23 -11.31
CA VAL A 148 4.87 5.00 -11.08
C VAL A 148 3.45 5.37 -10.63
N THR A 149 2.51 5.25 -11.55
CA THR A 149 1.08 5.47 -11.27
C THR A 149 0.43 4.28 -10.57
N THR A 150 -0.75 4.51 -9.99
CA THR A 150 -1.58 3.45 -9.41
C THR A 150 -1.99 2.37 -10.42
N ASP A 151 -2.03 2.68 -11.72
CA ASP A 151 -2.30 1.69 -12.77
C ASP A 151 -1.09 0.74 -12.99
N HIS A 152 0.13 1.17 -12.68
CA HIS A 152 1.29 0.28 -12.66
C HIS A 152 1.25 -0.68 -11.47
N ILE A 153 0.75 -0.20 -10.33
CA ILE A 153 0.68 -0.95 -9.06
C ILE A 153 -0.51 -1.91 -9.05
N SER A 154 -1.68 -1.45 -9.48
CA SER A 154 -2.95 -2.17 -9.49
C SER A 154 -3.71 -1.85 -10.78
N PRO A 155 -3.35 -2.50 -11.91
CA PRO A 155 -3.98 -2.25 -13.20
C PRO A 155 -5.48 -2.51 -13.12
N ALA A 156 -6.28 -1.71 -13.81
CA ALA A 156 -7.73 -1.90 -13.91
C ALA A 156 -8.16 -2.55 -15.24
N GLY A 157 -7.26 -2.60 -16.23
CA GLY A 157 -7.52 -3.05 -17.60
C GLY A 157 -7.61 -4.57 -17.77
N SER A 158 -7.40 -5.03 -19.00
CA SER A 158 -7.52 -6.44 -19.38
C SER A 158 -6.49 -7.33 -18.67
N ILE A 159 -6.92 -8.55 -18.34
CA ILE A 159 -6.05 -9.58 -17.74
C ILE A 159 -5.28 -10.30 -18.86
N ALA A 160 -3.95 -10.16 -18.88
CA ALA A 160 -3.10 -10.80 -19.89
C ALA A 160 -3.13 -12.33 -19.74
N ARG A 161 -3.23 -13.06 -20.86
CA ARG A 161 -3.43 -14.53 -20.88
C ARG A 161 -2.31 -15.34 -20.22
N ASN A 162 -1.09 -14.80 -20.22
CA ASN A 162 0.08 -15.42 -19.61
C ASN A 162 0.34 -14.95 -18.16
N SER A 163 -0.52 -14.09 -17.60
CA SER A 163 -0.38 -13.56 -16.24
C SER A 163 -0.69 -14.61 -15.17
N PRO A 164 -0.19 -14.42 -13.92
CA PRO A 164 -0.61 -15.24 -12.77
C PRO A 164 -2.13 -15.24 -12.57
N ALA A 165 -2.79 -14.10 -12.77
CA ALA A 165 -4.24 -13.98 -12.62
C ALA A 165 -5.00 -14.82 -13.65
N ALA A 166 -4.54 -14.85 -14.90
CA ALA A 166 -5.12 -15.70 -15.94
C ALA A 166 -5.00 -17.19 -15.60
N LYS A 167 -3.83 -17.65 -15.14
CA LYS A 167 -3.62 -19.05 -14.73
C LYS A 167 -4.62 -19.45 -13.63
N TYR A 168 -4.76 -18.61 -12.61
CA TYR A 168 -5.73 -18.82 -11.54
C TYR A 168 -7.18 -18.91 -12.03
N LEU A 169 -7.59 -18.01 -12.93
CA LEU A 169 -8.95 -18.03 -13.49
C LEU A 169 -9.20 -19.30 -14.31
N ILE A 170 -8.21 -19.76 -15.09
CA ILE A 170 -8.29 -21.01 -15.86
C ILE A 170 -8.41 -22.21 -14.94
N GLU A 171 -7.62 -22.28 -13.86
CA GLU A 171 -7.71 -23.33 -12.84
C GLU A 171 -9.09 -23.38 -12.17
N LYS A 172 -9.80 -22.23 -12.11
CA LYS A 172 -11.19 -22.13 -11.63
C LYS A 172 -12.23 -22.37 -12.72
N GLY A 173 -11.83 -22.84 -13.91
CA GLY A 173 -12.74 -23.18 -15.02
C GLY A 173 -13.24 -21.97 -15.80
N ILE A 174 -12.64 -20.79 -15.63
CA ILE A 174 -13.05 -19.57 -16.35
C ILE A 174 -12.28 -19.48 -17.66
N ALA A 175 -13.01 -19.49 -18.78
CA ALA A 175 -12.42 -19.34 -20.10
C ALA A 175 -11.81 -17.94 -20.30
N PRO A 176 -10.75 -17.77 -21.13
CA PRO A 176 -10.13 -16.47 -21.39
C PRO A 176 -11.09 -15.38 -21.88
N SER A 177 -12.13 -15.75 -22.65
CA SER A 177 -13.19 -14.84 -23.09
C SER A 177 -14.00 -14.25 -21.92
N ALA A 178 -14.02 -14.92 -20.77
CA ALA A 178 -14.74 -14.54 -19.57
C ALA A 178 -13.84 -13.93 -18.47
N PHE A 179 -12.56 -13.65 -18.75
CA PHE A 179 -11.67 -13.03 -17.77
C PHE A 179 -12.17 -11.65 -17.31
N ASN A 180 -12.74 -10.88 -18.24
CA ASN A 180 -13.11 -9.49 -18.04
C ASN A 180 -11.86 -8.64 -17.67
N SER A 181 -12.00 -7.56 -16.89
CA SER A 181 -10.92 -6.68 -16.49
C SER A 181 -10.51 -6.86 -15.03
N TYR A 182 -9.30 -6.46 -14.64
CA TYR A 182 -8.91 -6.39 -13.23
C TYR A 182 -9.85 -5.50 -12.41
N GLY A 183 -10.35 -4.41 -12.99
CA GLY A 183 -11.36 -3.55 -12.36
C GLY A 183 -12.63 -4.32 -11.96
N SER A 184 -13.13 -5.19 -12.84
CA SER A 184 -14.31 -6.03 -12.56
C SER A 184 -14.05 -7.12 -11.51
N ARG A 185 -12.78 -7.46 -11.25
CA ARG A 185 -12.35 -8.50 -10.32
C ARG A 185 -11.88 -7.95 -8.98
N ARG A 186 -12.11 -6.66 -8.69
CA ARG A 186 -11.70 -6.00 -7.43
C ARG A 186 -12.27 -6.63 -6.16
N GLY A 187 -13.37 -7.37 -6.28
CA GLY A 187 -13.83 -8.18 -5.16
C GLY A 187 -12.95 -9.42 -4.93
N ASN A 188 -12.39 -10.03 -5.96
CA ASN A 188 -11.64 -11.26 -5.80
C ASN A 188 -10.17 -10.96 -5.41
N ASP A 189 -9.85 -11.06 -4.12
CA ASP A 189 -8.50 -10.81 -3.59
C ASP A 189 -7.43 -11.72 -4.23
N ALA A 190 -7.80 -12.98 -4.52
CA ALA A 190 -6.89 -13.92 -5.17
C ALA A 190 -6.52 -13.47 -6.59
N VAL A 191 -7.45 -12.82 -7.31
CA VAL A 191 -7.17 -12.18 -8.61
C VAL A 191 -6.39 -10.89 -8.43
N MET A 192 -6.77 -10.04 -7.48
CA MET A 192 -6.13 -8.72 -7.31
C MET A 192 -4.70 -8.82 -6.80
N THR A 193 -4.41 -9.76 -5.91
CA THR A 193 -3.04 -10.09 -5.49
C THR A 193 -2.23 -10.51 -6.70
N ARG A 194 -2.82 -11.33 -7.58
CA ARG A 194 -2.21 -11.79 -8.84
C ARG A 194 -2.09 -10.73 -9.93
N GLY A 195 -2.86 -9.64 -9.82
CA GLY A 195 -2.82 -8.49 -10.71
C GLY A 195 -1.91 -7.37 -10.22
N THR A 196 -1.44 -7.42 -8.98
CA THR A 196 -0.58 -6.39 -8.42
C THR A 196 0.75 -6.38 -9.19
N PHE A 197 1.20 -5.21 -9.63
CA PHE A 197 2.37 -5.04 -10.51
C PHE A 197 2.30 -5.79 -11.85
N ALA A 198 1.12 -6.22 -12.29
CA ALA A 198 0.94 -6.95 -13.55
C ALA A 198 0.89 -6.04 -14.81
N ASN A 199 1.16 -4.75 -14.65
CA ASN A 199 1.15 -3.82 -15.77
C ASN A 199 2.33 -4.07 -16.71
N ILE A 200 2.04 -4.25 -18.00
CA ILE A 200 3.05 -4.51 -19.03
C ILE A 200 4.02 -3.34 -19.26
N ARG A 201 3.69 -2.14 -18.80
CA ARG A 201 4.52 -0.94 -18.90
C ARG A 201 5.34 -0.67 -17.64
N LEU A 202 5.26 -1.53 -16.62
CA LEU A 202 6.04 -1.38 -15.40
C LEU A 202 7.54 -1.37 -15.72
N VAL A 203 8.25 -0.35 -15.27
CA VAL A 203 9.71 -0.24 -15.45
C VAL A 203 10.38 -0.59 -14.12
N ASN A 204 10.91 -1.81 -14.06
CA ASN A 204 11.69 -2.30 -12.93
C ASN A 204 13.19 -2.23 -13.26
N LYS A 205 13.94 -1.41 -12.53
CA LYS A 205 15.38 -1.17 -12.69
C LYS A 205 16.24 -2.42 -12.46
N PHE A 206 15.67 -3.48 -11.87
CA PHE A 206 16.34 -4.79 -11.85
C PHE A 206 16.41 -5.47 -13.23
N LEU A 207 15.60 -5.03 -14.18
CA LEU A 207 15.49 -5.63 -15.51
C LEU A 207 15.78 -4.58 -16.59
N SER A 208 16.27 -5.05 -17.74
CA SER A 208 16.54 -4.18 -18.90
C SER A 208 15.31 -3.89 -19.75
N LYS A 209 14.18 -4.56 -19.48
CA LYS A 209 12.93 -4.46 -20.26
C LYS A 209 11.77 -4.10 -19.34
N SER A 210 10.85 -3.27 -19.84
CA SER A 210 9.57 -3.02 -19.18
C SER A 210 8.71 -4.28 -19.19
N GLY A 211 8.01 -4.53 -18.10
CA GLY A 211 7.11 -5.67 -17.97
C GLY A 211 6.78 -6.00 -16.51
N PRO A 212 5.84 -6.91 -16.30
CA PRO A 212 5.31 -7.25 -14.97
C PRO A 212 6.23 -8.25 -14.22
N ASN A 213 7.54 -8.10 -14.36
CA ASN A 213 8.53 -9.05 -13.89
C ASN A 213 9.50 -8.40 -12.88
N THR A 214 10.13 -9.27 -12.10
CA THR A 214 11.23 -8.91 -11.19
C THR A 214 12.23 -10.05 -11.03
N ILE A 215 13.31 -9.82 -10.31
CA ILE A 215 14.30 -10.83 -9.93
C ILE A 215 13.91 -11.42 -8.58
N HIS A 216 13.72 -12.74 -8.53
CA HIS A 216 13.65 -13.46 -7.28
C HIS A 216 15.05 -13.52 -6.66
N ILE A 217 15.37 -12.55 -5.80
CA ILE A 217 16.71 -12.33 -5.23
C ILE A 217 17.38 -13.62 -4.69
N PRO A 218 16.69 -14.54 -3.97
CA PRO A 218 17.34 -15.77 -3.51
C PRO A 218 17.84 -16.69 -4.62
N SER A 219 17.16 -16.74 -5.78
CA SER A 219 17.55 -17.63 -6.88
C SER A 219 18.16 -16.91 -8.09
N GLY A 220 18.18 -15.58 -8.10
CA GLY A 220 18.64 -14.77 -9.23
C GLY A 220 17.82 -14.91 -10.52
N LYS A 221 16.62 -15.50 -10.45
CA LYS A 221 15.79 -15.79 -11.64
C LYS A 221 14.75 -14.70 -11.85
N GLU A 222 14.56 -14.29 -13.09
CA GLU A 222 13.44 -13.45 -13.49
C GLU A 222 12.11 -14.21 -13.31
N THR A 223 11.11 -13.55 -12.74
CA THR A 223 9.78 -14.10 -12.50
C THR A 223 8.71 -13.01 -12.53
N SER A 224 7.48 -13.37 -12.88
CA SER A 224 6.31 -12.51 -12.66
C SER A 224 5.94 -12.47 -11.17
N TYR A 225 5.36 -11.36 -10.72
CA TYR A 225 4.75 -11.25 -9.39
C TYR A 225 3.22 -11.42 -9.47
N PRO A 226 2.57 -11.98 -8.43
CA PRO A 226 3.10 -12.85 -7.39
C PRO A 226 3.33 -14.25 -7.94
N LYS A 227 4.22 -14.99 -7.28
CA LYS A 227 4.41 -16.41 -7.53
C LYS A 227 3.28 -17.22 -6.89
#